data_AF-A0AAU7UEI4-F1
#
_entry.id   AF-A0AAU7UEI4-F1
#
_cell.length_a   1.000
_cell.length_b   1.000
_cell.length_c   1.000
_cell.angle_alpha   90.00
_cell.angle_beta   90.00
_cell.angle_gamma   90.00
#
_symmetry.space_group_name_H-M   'P 1'
#
loop_
_entity.id
_entity.type
_entity.pdbx_description
1 polymer ?
#
loop_
_entity_poly.entity_id
_entity_poly.type
_entity_poly.pdbx_seq_one_letter_code
_entity_poly.pdbx_strand_id
1 'polypeptide(L)'
;MSVPETLAQLEQWLKTHYRAAHGSLQPGLSDAEIDELLSDWPHRLSDDVRALYRWHDGFEDTQVELLPGLSFLPLAQALELARMLWAASAAQAQKGGPDFFPKQLLPILSDEANDVLLLVQGDEAPLPSSPAQVVALQRGQRLYAFERLDDLLRASLALLQRGVYQIDQDRDRVELADARAAQTEWRKYRLLYLEQAEAAAIEDADEDLTEDDTDLPEEVQAEQLMSNLMSMLGLHPDDLDPSTATLDELNDLAEMVPPEAWPEALQERYQALGGRPPGAPDPAPNALPPSEDTP
;
A
#
# COMPACT_ATOMS: atom_id res chain seq x y z
N MET A 1 14.54 -26.61 5.32
CA MET A 1 13.12 -26.77 5.63
C MET A 1 12.36 -26.31 4.41
N SER A 2 11.47 -27.11 3.83
CA SER A 2 10.67 -26.64 2.69
C SER A 2 9.60 -25.63 3.14
N VAL A 3 8.95 -24.93 2.19
CA VAL A 3 7.77 -24.10 2.51
C VAL A 3 6.67 -24.93 3.18
N PRO A 4 6.24 -26.10 2.65
CA PRO A 4 5.24 -26.94 3.32
C PRO A 4 5.62 -27.34 4.74
N GLU A 5 6.89 -27.66 5.02
CA GLU A 5 7.36 -27.98 6.37
C GLU A 5 7.29 -26.77 7.33
N THR A 6 7.51 -25.57 6.81
CA THR A 6 7.42 -24.32 7.57
C THR A 6 5.96 -23.99 7.89
N LEU A 7 5.08 -24.12 6.89
CA LEU A 7 3.64 -23.89 7.02
C LEU A 7 2.99 -24.88 7.99
N ALA A 8 3.35 -26.17 7.92
CA ALA A 8 2.85 -27.17 8.87
C ALA A 8 3.26 -26.87 10.32
N GLN A 9 4.48 -26.34 10.54
CA GLN A 9 4.91 -25.91 11.87
C GLN A 9 4.21 -24.64 12.33
N LEU A 10 3.96 -23.71 11.42
CA LEU A 10 3.18 -22.49 11.68
C LEU A 10 1.75 -22.85 12.11
N GLU A 11 1.06 -23.72 11.36
CA GLU A 11 -0.29 -24.18 11.70
C GLU A 11 -0.33 -24.84 13.08
N GLN A 12 0.62 -25.73 13.38
CA GLN A 12 0.70 -26.38 14.69
C GLN A 12 0.96 -25.36 15.82
N TRP A 13 1.74 -24.32 15.55
CA TRP A 13 1.97 -23.23 16.49
C TRP A 13 0.68 -22.43 16.70
N LEU A 14 0.00 -22.00 15.63
CA LEU A 14 -1.27 -21.26 15.68
C LEU A 14 -2.33 -22.05 16.46
N LYS A 15 -2.49 -23.34 16.17
CA LYS A 15 -3.40 -24.23 16.88
C LYS A 15 -3.19 -24.24 18.40
N THR A 16 -1.95 -24.09 18.84
CA THR A 16 -1.56 -24.19 20.24
C THR A 16 -1.62 -22.83 20.95
N HIS A 17 -1.21 -21.76 20.26
CA HIS A 17 -0.92 -20.46 20.87
C HIS A 17 -1.88 -19.35 20.42
N TYR A 18 -2.50 -19.49 19.25
CA TYR A 18 -3.31 -18.45 18.64
C TYR A 18 -4.55 -19.03 17.95
N ARG A 19 -5.55 -19.37 18.76
CA ARG A 19 -6.72 -20.13 18.32
C ARG A 19 -7.62 -19.36 17.35
N ALA A 20 -7.72 -18.04 17.49
CA ALA A 20 -8.51 -17.20 16.59
C ALA A 20 -7.95 -17.29 15.16
N ALA A 21 -6.66 -17.02 14.97
CA ALA A 21 -5.98 -17.20 13.68
C ALA A 21 -6.14 -18.62 13.13
N HIS A 22 -5.91 -19.65 13.93
CA HIS A 22 -6.12 -21.02 13.45
C HIS A 22 -7.59 -21.30 13.07
N GLY A 23 -8.56 -20.73 13.79
CA GLY A 23 -9.98 -20.88 13.50
C GLY A 23 -10.43 -20.13 12.24
N SER A 24 -9.74 -19.05 11.89
CA SER A 24 -10.02 -18.21 10.72
C SER A 24 -9.41 -18.75 9.42
N LEU A 25 -8.47 -19.69 9.48
CA LEU A 25 -7.84 -20.28 8.30
C LEU A 25 -8.86 -20.95 7.39
N GLN A 26 -9.00 -20.42 6.17
CA GLN A 26 -9.87 -21.00 5.16
C GLN A 26 -9.23 -22.26 4.56
N PRO A 27 -10.01 -23.26 4.10
CA PRO A 27 -9.46 -24.42 3.42
C PRO A 27 -8.54 -24.02 2.26
N GLY A 28 -7.40 -24.71 2.11
CA GLY A 28 -6.48 -24.47 1.01
C GLY A 28 -7.08 -24.79 -0.36
N LEU A 29 -6.62 -24.08 -1.38
CA LEU A 29 -7.05 -24.22 -2.76
C LEU A 29 -6.32 -25.37 -3.47
N SER A 30 -6.98 -26.01 -4.42
CA SER A 30 -6.32 -26.87 -5.40
C SER A 30 -5.61 -26.04 -6.48
N ASP A 31 -4.63 -26.64 -7.17
CA ASP A 31 -3.95 -25.97 -8.29
C ASP A 31 -4.93 -25.53 -9.40
N ALA A 32 -6.05 -26.25 -9.59
CA ALA A 32 -7.08 -25.90 -10.56
C ALA A 32 -7.89 -24.67 -10.13
N GLU A 33 -8.24 -24.56 -8.85
CA GLU A 33 -8.92 -23.38 -8.30
C GLU A 33 -8.01 -22.15 -8.34
N ILE A 34 -6.73 -22.32 -8.02
CA ILE A 34 -5.72 -21.26 -8.19
C ILE A 34 -5.66 -20.82 -9.66
N ASP A 35 -5.57 -21.76 -10.61
CA ASP A 35 -5.51 -21.44 -12.04
C ASP A 35 -6.79 -20.73 -12.53
N GLU A 36 -7.96 -21.11 -12.02
CA GLU A 36 -9.24 -20.48 -12.35
C GLU A 36 -9.30 -19.03 -11.85
N LEU A 37 -8.92 -18.78 -10.59
CA LEU A 37 -8.86 -17.44 -10.01
C LEU A 37 -7.86 -16.54 -10.73
N LEU A 38 -6.72 -17.09 -11.14
CA LEU A 38 -5.66 -16.37 -11.86
C LEU A 38 -5.93 -16.21 -13.36
N SER A 39 -7.06 -16.67 -13.88
CA SER A 39 -7.33 -16.69 -15.34
C SER A 39 -7.18 -15.32 -16.02
N ASP A 40 -7.49 -14.23 -15.30
CA ASP A 40 -7.35 -12.85 -15.78
C ASP A 40 -6.02 -12.18 -15.37
N TRP A 41 -5.17 -12.84 -14.58
CA TRP A 41 -3.89 -12.31 -14.14
C TRP A 41 -2.78 -12.69 -15.13
N PRO A 42 -2.01 -11.72 -15.67
CA PRO A 42 -1.09 -11.99 -16.78
C PRO A 42 0.20 -12.72 -16.40
N HIS A 43 0.38 -13.08 -15.13
CA HIS A 43 1.61 -13.68 -14.63
C HIS A 43 1.36 -15.04 -13.97
N ARG A 44 2.44 -15.80 -13.73
CA ARG A 44 2.41 -17.05 -13.00
C ARG A 44 2.90 -16.81 -11.57
N LEU A 45 2.21 -17.41 -10.60
CA LEU A 45 2.68 -17.46 -9.23
C LEU A 45 3.87 -18.42 -9.12
N SER A 46 4.83 -18.07 -8.28
CA SER A 46 5.91 -18.98 -7.90
C SER A 46 5.39 -20.22 -7.15
N ASP A 47 6.20 -21.27 -7.12
CA ASP A 47 5.87 -22.52 -6.41
C ASP A 47 5.62 -22.28 -4.91
N ASP A 48 6.37 -21.36 -4.28
CA ASP A 48 6.21 -21.00 -2.87
C ASP A 48 4.86 -20.31 -2.59
N VAL A 49 4.42 -19.41 -3.47
CA VAL A 49 3.12 -18.72 -3.31
C VAL A 49 1.97 -19.70 -3.56
N ARG A 50 2.09 -20.59 -4.54
CA ARG A 50 1.12 -21.69 -4.72
C ARG A 50 1.10 -22.62 -3.51
N ALA A 51 2.24 -22.92 -2.92
CA ALA A 51 2.30 -23.73 -1.71
C ALA A 51 1.58 -23.05 -0.52
N LEU A 52 1.68 -21.72 -0.41
CA LEU A 52 0.95 -20.94 0.59
C LEU A 52 -0.57 -21.06 0.40
N TYR A 53 -1.09 -20.84 -0.80
CA TYR A 53 -2.54 -20.93 -1.07
C TYR A 53 -3.09 -22.35 -1.08
N ARG A 54 -2.26 -23.36 -1.38
CA ARG A 54 -2.61 -24.78 -1.16
C ARG A 54 -2.71 -25.16 0.30
N TRP A 55 -2.01 -24.44 1.18
CA TRP A 55 -2.09 -24.64 2.61
C TRP A 55 -3.39 -24.05 3.15
N HIS A 56 -3.62 -22.75 2.96
CA HIS A 56 -4.88 -22.08 3.31
C HIS A 56 -5.16 -20.91 2.37
N ASP A 57 -6.44 -20.66 2.07
CA ASP A 57 -6.87 -19.53 1.25
C ASP A 57 -7.11 -18.27 2.09
N GLY A 58 -6.08 -17.80 2.79
CA GLY A 58 -6.22 -16.66 3.67
C GLY A 58 -7.00 -16.94 4.95
N PHE A 59 -7.40 -15.86 5.59
CA PHE A 59 -8.31 -15.82 6.72
C PHE A 59 -9.73 -15.45 6.27
N GLU A 60 -10.74 -15.98 6.93
CA GLU A 60 -12.15 -15.57 6.76
C GLU A 60 -12.39 -14.20 7.41
N ASP A 61 -11.77 -13.99 8.57
CA ASP A 61 -11.80 -12.73 9.32
C ASP A 61 -10.53 -11.91 9.05
N THR A 62 -10.71 -10.77 8.38
CA THR A 62 -9.62 -9.84 8.03
C THR A 62 -9.08 -9.06 9.22
N GLN A 63 -9.75 -9.08 10.37
CA GLN A 63 -9.23 -8.47 11.60
C GLN A 63 -8.15 -9.32 12.27
N VAL A 64 -8.08 -10.60 11.91
CA VAL A 64 -7.09 -11.52 12.48
C VAL A 64 -5.76 -11.38 11.75
N GLU A 65 -4.71 -11.09 12.51
CA GLU A 65 -3.38 -10.89 11.96
C GLU A 65 -2.53 -12.18 11.91
N LEU A 66 -1.76 -12.37 10.84
CA LEU A 66 -0.77 -13.45 10.72
C LEU A 66 0.64 -12.96 11.08
N LEU A 67 0.97 -11.75 10.64
CA LEU A 67 2.19 -11.01 10.96
C LEU A 67 1.79 -9.66 11.58
N PRO A 68 2.70 -8.94 12.25
CA PRO A 68 2.36 -7.67 12.87
C PRO A 68 1.68 -6.70 11.90
N GLY A 69 0.43 -6.33 12.23
CA GLY A 69 -0.39 -5.43 11.42
C GLY A 69 -0.87 -6.01 10.09
N LEU A 70 -0.72 -7.31 9.82
CA LEU A 70 -0.94 -7.89 8.50
C LEU A 70 -1.77 -9.18 8.57
N SER A 71 -2.97 -9.13 8.01
CA SER A 71 -3.88 -10.27 7.81
C SER A 71 -3.57 -11.01 6.50
N PHE A 72 -3.83 -12.33 6.47
CA PHE A 72 -3.59 -13.16 5.30
C PHE A 72 -4.81 -13.14 4.36
N LEU A 73 -4.65 -12.56 3.19
CA LEU A 73 -5.75 -12.36 2.24
C LEU A 73 -6.11 -13.66 1.50
N PRO A 74 -7.40 -13.97 1.34
CA PRO A 74 -7.86 -14.95 0.36
C PRO A 74 -7.45 -14.53 -1.05
N LEU A 75 -7.13 -15.50 -1.92
CA LEU A 75 -6.56 -15.21 -3.24
C LEU A 75 -7.49 -14.33 -4.10
N ALA A 76 -8.80 -14.53 -3.99
CA ALA A 76 -9.79 -13.70 -4.69
C ALA A 76 -9.71 -12.22 -4.25
N GLN A 77 -9.57 -11.97 -2.94
CA GLN A 77 -9.46 -10.62 -2.39
C GLN A 77 -8.10 -9.99 -2.75
N ALA A 78 -7.01 -10.76 -2.68
CA ALA A 78 -5.69 -10.35 -3.13
C ALA A 78 -5.70 -9.84 -4.59
N LEU A 79 -6.42 -10.54 -5.47
CA LEU A 79 -6.58 -10.17 -6.88
C LEU A 79 -7.46 -8.92 -7.07
N GLU A 80 -8.52 -8.77 -6.27
CA GLU A 80 -9.35 -7.57 -6.28
C GLU A 80 -8.56 -6.33 -5.86
N LEU A 81 -7.83 -6.42 -4.75
CA LEU A 81 -6.93 -5.37 -4.28
C LEU A 81 -5.86 -5.04 -5.33
N ALA A 82 -5.24 -6.05 -5.94
CA ALA A 82 -4.27 -5.83 -7.01
C ALA A 82 -4.89 -5.07 -8.21
N ARG A 83 -6.12 -5.41 -8.61
CA ARG A 83 -6.83 -4.70 -9.71
C ARG A 83 -7.08 -3.23 -9.37
N MET A 84 -7.48 -2.93 -8.14
CA MET A 84 -7.65 -1.55 -7.68
C MET A 84 -6.33 -0.78 -7.74
N LEU A 85 -5.24 -1.38 -7.25
CA LEU A 85 -3.91 -0.77 -7.28
C LEU A 85 -3.38 -0.60 -8.72
N TRP A 86 -3.64 -1.54 -9.63
CA TRP A 86 -3.28 -1.37 -11.05
C TRP A 86 -4.04 -0.23 -11.70
N ALA A 87 -5.34 -0.08 -11.40
CA ALA A 87 -6.15 1.01 -11.94
C ALA A 87 -5.65 2.37 -11.43
N ALA A 88 -5.33 2.47 -10.14
CA ALA A 88 -4.73 3.65 -9.55
C ALA A 88 -3.35 3.97 -10.16
N SER A 89 -2.48 2.97 -10.30
CA SER A 89 -1.16 3.13 -10.94
C SER A 89 -1.27 3.56 -12.41
N ALA A 90 -2.19 2.97 -13.17
CA ALA A 90 -2.44 3.34 -14.55
C ALA A 90 -2.98 4.78 -14.69
N ALA A 91 -3.88 5.21 -13.79
CA ALA A 91 -4.39 6.58 -13.77
C ALA A 91 -3.28 7.59 -13.48
N GLN A 92 -2.35 7.27 -12.57
CA GLN A 92 -1.19 8.10 -12.29
C GLN A 92 -0.21 8.16 -13.46
N ALA A 93 0.07 7.03 -14.11
CA ALA A 93 0.93 6.97 -15.29
C ALA A 93 0.39 7.83 -16.45
N GLN A 94 -0.94 7.90 -16.61
CA GLN A 94 -1.57 8.79 -17.61
C GLN A 94 -1.36 10.28 -17.31
N LYS A 95 -1.22 10.64 -16.02
CA LYS A 95 -0.88 11.99 -15.55
C LYS A 95 0.63 12.27 -15.53
N GLY A 96 1.45 11.39 -16.10
CA GLY A 96 2.91 11.53 -16.14
C GLY A 96 3.63 11.12 -14.84
N GLY A 97 2.92 10.55 -13.86
CA GLY A 97 3.51 10.01 -12.65
C GLY A 97 4.14 8.61 -12.84
N PRO A 98 4.89 8.11 -11.86
CA PRO A 98 5.50 6.77 -11.91
C PRO A 98 4.44 5.65 -11.87
N ASP A 99 4.76 4.51 -12.51
CA ASP A 99 4.08 3.24 -12.27
C ASP A 99 4.53 2.69 -10.92
N PHE A 100 3.74 2.93 -9.88
CA PHE A 100 4.07 2.55 -8.51
C PHE A 100 3.64 1.12 -8.16
N PHE A 101 2.73 0.53 -8.96
CA PHE A 101 2.24 -0.83 -8.74
C PHE A 101 2.21 -1.64 -10.04
N PRO A 102 3.36 -2.18 -10.47
CA PRO A 102 3.45 -3.03 -11.66
C PRO A 102 2.52 -4.25 -11.59
N LYS A 103 1.97 -4.67 -12.74
CA LYS A 103 0.98 -5.77 -12.84
C LYS A 103 1.44 -7.14 -12.31
N GLN A 104 2.75 -7.31 -12.18
CA GLN A 104 3.37 -8.50 -11.62
C GLN A 104 3.28 -8.58 -10.09
N LEU A 105 2.94 -7.50 -9.39
CA LEU A 105 2.82 -7.51 -7.94
C LEU A 105 1.43 -7.96 -7.51
N LEU A 106 1.40 -8.84 -6.51
CA LEU A 106 0.19 -9.33 -5.87
C LEU A 106 0.31 -9.11 -4.35
N PRO A 107 -0.61 -8.37 -3.72
CA PRO A 107 -0.68 -8.29 -2.26
C PRO A 107 -1.24 -9.59 -1.71
N ILE A 108 -0.52 -10.23 -0.81
CA ILE A 108 -0.98 -11.48 -0.18
C ILE A 108 -1.25 -11.32 1.30
N LEU A 109 -0.69 -10.28 1.94
CA LEU A 109 -1.14 -9.83 3.25
C LEU A 109 -1.40 -8.33 3.20
N SER A 110 -2.34 -7.88 4.02
CA SER A 110 -2.72 -6.47 4.16
C SER A 110 -3.13 -6.17 5.60
N ASP A 111 -2.94 -4.92 6.01
CA ASP A 111 -3.65 -4.36 7.17
C ASP A 111 -5.12 -4.06 6.83
N GLU A 112 -5.90 -3.68 7.84
CA GLU A 112 -7.33 -3.37 7.72
C GLU A 112 -7.58 -2.17 6.78
N ALA A 113 -6.67 -1.18 6.79
CA ALA A 113 -6.77 0.02 5.97
C ALA A 113 -6.25 -0.18 4.53
N ASN A 114 -5.57 -1.29 4.24
CA ASN A 114 -4.78 -1.50 3.01
C ASN A 114 -3.66 -0.48 2.81
N ASP A 115 -3.13 0.08 3.90
CA ASP A 115 -2.00 1.00 3.91
C ASP A 115 -0.66 0.27 3.97
N VAL A 116 -0.62 -0.94 4.53
CA VAL A 116 0.59 -1.77 4.59
C VAL A 116 0.33 -3.11 3.93
N LEU A 117 1.14 -3.43 2.92
CA LEU A 117 0.97 -4.64 2.11
C LEU A 117 2.22 -5.49 2.14
N LEU A 118 2.04 -6.81 2.25
CA LEU A 118 3.06 -7.77 1.86
C LEU A 118 2.80 -8.18 0.41
N LEU A 119 3.70 -7.76 -0.47
CA LEU A 119 3.64 -8.03 -1.90
C LEU A 119 4.56 -9.20 -2.26
N VAL A 120 4.08 -10.05 -3.15
CA VAL A 120 4.88 -11.03 -3.88
C VAL A 120 4.87 -10.70 -5.36
N GLN A 121 5.87 -11.18 -6.07
CA GLN A 121 6.02 -10.97 -7.50
C GLN A 121 5.67 -12.24 -8.30
N GLY A 122 4.77 -12.08 -9.27
CA GLY A 122 4.58 -13.01 -10.38
C GLY A 122 5.63 -12.84 -11.47
N ASP A 123 5.75 -13.86 -12.31
CA ASP A 123 6.67 -13.84 -13.44
C ASP A 123 6.02 -14.47 -14.68
N GLU A 124 6.58 -14.23 -15.86
CA GLU A 124 6.14 -14.91 -17.09
C GLU A 124 6.49 -16.41 -17.05
N ALA A 125 7.60 -16.75 -16.39
CA ALA A 125 8.06 -18.12 -16.20
C ALA A 125 7.76 -18.62 -14.78
N PRO A 126 7.53 -19.93 -14.58
CA PRO A 126 7.44 -20.48 -13.24
C PRO A 126 8.78 -20.33 -12.51
N LEU A 127 8.78 -19.57 -11.42
CA LEU A 127 9.91 -19.43 -10.52
C LEU A 127 9.73 -20.33 -9.29
N PRO A 128 10.83 -20.90 -8.76
CA PRO A 128 10.75 -21.72 -7.55
C PRO A 128 10.39 -20.89 -6.32
N SER A 129 10.72 -19.61 -6.31
CA SER A 129 10.43 -18.70 -5.20
C SER A 129 10.19 -17.29 -5.73
N SER A 130 9.45 -16.50 -4.96
CA SER A 130 9.17 -15.10 -5.25
C SER A 130 9.78 -14.21 -4.17
N PRO A 131 10.36 -13.05 -4.51
CA PRO A 131 10.66 -12.02 -3.54
C PRO A 131 9.40 -11.64 -2.75
N ALA A 132 9.58 -11.39 -1.46
CA ALA A 132 8.51 -10.95 -0.58
C ALA A 132 8.90 -9.62 0.05
N GLN A 133 8.06 -8.61 -0.12
CA GLN A 133 8.36 -7.24 0.29
C GLN A 133 7.19 -6.65 1.04
N VAL A 134 7.47 -6.04 2.20
CA VAL A 134 6.48 -5.31 2.98
C VAL A 134 6.63 -3.81 2.70
N VAL A 135 5.54 -3.19 2.30
CA VAL A 135 5.50 -1.82 1.81
C VAL A 135 4.37 -1.08 2.53
N ALA A 136 4.69 0.10 3.07
CA ALA A 136 3.70 1.07 3.50
C ALA A 136 3.35 1.94 2.29
N LEU A 137 2.17 1.73 1.71
CA LEU A 137 1.70 2.41 0.51
C LEU A 137 1.63 3.93 0.70
N GLN A 138 1.01 4.43 1.77
CA GLN A 138 0.84 5.87 2.00
C GLN A 138 2.16 6.66 2.00
N ARG A 139 3.25 6.04 2.46
CA ARG A 139 4.58 6.67 2.54
C ARG A 139 5.48 6.30 1.35
N GLY A 140 4.97 5.51 0.39
CA GLY A 140 5.77 4.88 -0.66
C GLY A 140 6.96 4.07 -0.13
N GLN A 141 6.92 3.71 1.15
CA GLN A 141 8.08 3.30 1.91
C GLN A 141 8.15 1.79 1.95
N ARG A 142 9.33 1.30 1.59
CA ARG A 142 9.68 -0.10 1.54
C ARG A 142 10.28 -0.50 2.89
N LEU A 143 9.49 -1.10 3.77
CA LEU A 143 9.91 -1.39 5.15
C LEU A 143 11.02 -2.44 5.17
N TYR A 144 10.75 -3.60 4.60
CA TYR A 144 11.75 -4.67 4.45
C TYR A 144 11.38 -5.62 3.31
N ALA A 145 12.37 -6.29 2.75
CA ALA A 145 12.14 -7.33 1.76
C ALA A 145 13.14 -8.47 1.84
N PHE A 146 12.63 -9.66 1.58
CA PHE A 146 13.38 -10.89 1.45
C PHE A 146 13.49 -11.25 -0.03
N GLU A 147 14.64 -11.80 -0.44
CA GLU A 147 14.79 -12.34 -1.80
C GLU A 147 13.81 -13.49 -2.08
N ARG A 148 13.30 -14.13 -1.03
CA ARG A 148 12.48 -15.32 -1.10
C ARG A 148 11.38 -15.32 -0.03
N LEU A 149 10.17 -15.70 -0.42
CA LEU A 149 9.04 -15.83 0.49
C LEU A 149 9.30 -16.88 1.58
N ASP A 150 9.98 -17.98 1.25
CA ASP A 150 10.28 -19.04 2.22
C ASP A 150 11.16 -18.55 3.39
N ASP A 151 12.08 -17.62 3.12
CA ASP A 151 12.91 -16.99 4.13
C ASP A 151 12.07 -16.10 5.06
N LEU A 152 11.14 -15.32 4.52
CA LEU A 152 10.21 -14.50 5.31
C LEU A 152 9.33 -15.36 6.23
N LEU A 153 8.76 -16.45 5.70
CA LEU A 153 7.91 -17.36 6.48
C LEU A 153 8.69 -18.02 7.62
N ARG A 154 9.92 -18.46 7.36
CA ARG A 154 10.78 -19.07 8.39
C ARG A 154 11.21 -18.07 9.45
N ALA A 155 11.58 -16.86 9.05
CA ALA A 155 11.94 -15.80 9.98
C ALA A 155 10.74 -15.48 10.89
N SER A 156 9.55 -15.34 10.31
CA SER A 156 8.31 -15.05 11.05
C SER A 156 7.95 -16.17 12.04
N LEU A 157 8.04 -17.43 11.62
CA LEU A 157 7.84 -18.58 12.51
C LEU A 157 8.84 -18.58 13.68
N ALA A 158 10.12 -18.29 13.41
CA ALA A 158 11.13 -18.20 14.45
C ALA A 158 10.84 -17.06 15.44
N LEU A 159 10.28 -15.94 14.98
CA LEU A 159 9.91 -14.80 15.83
C LEU A 159 8.70 -15.10 16.71
N LEU A 160 7.68 -15.79 16.18
CA LEU A 160 6.54 -16.29 16.97
C LEU A 160 7.01 -17.29 18.03
N GLN A 161 7.84 -18.27 17.65
CA GLN A 161 8.35 -19.29 18.58
C GLN A 161 9.23 -18.72 19.70
N ARG A 162 9.89 -17.58 19.45
CA ARG A 162 10.74 -16.90 20.44
C ARG A 162 9.98 -15.85 21.26
N GLY A 163 8.70 -15.61 20.98
CA GLY A 163 7.90 -14.57 21.64
C GLY A 163 8.34 -13.14 21.32
N VAL A 164 9.03 -12.95 20.19
CA VAL A 164 9.36 -11.62 19.66
C VAL A 164 8.15 -11.03 18.95
N TYR A 165 7.42 -11.87 18.23
CA TYR A 165 6.03 -11.60 17.86
C TYR A 165 5.14 -12.11 18.99
N GLN A 166 4.41 -11.20 19.62
CA GLN A 166 3.49 -11.49 20.72
C GLN A 166 2.05 -11.45 20.20
N ILE A 167 1.19 -12.28 20.78
CA ILE A 167 -0.22 -12.33 20.39
C ILE A 167 -1.01 -11.56 21.44
N ASP A 168 -1.70 -10.52 21.01
CA ASP A 168 -2.78 -9.93 21.78
C ASP A 168 -4.06 -10.72 21.49
N GLN A 169 -4.43 -11.60 22.43
CA GLN A 169 -5.61 -12.48 22.27
C GLN A 169 -6.94 -11.74 22.42
N ASP A 170 -6.95 -10.53 23.00
CA ASP A 170 -8.18 -9.77 23.18
C ASP A 170 -8.53 -8.97 21.91
N ARG A 171 -7.51 -8.63 21.11
CA ARG A 171 -7.65 -7.87 19.87
C ARG A 171 -7.39 -8.68 18.59
N ASP A 172 -7.01 -9.96 18.72
CA ASP A 172 -6.59 -10.82 17.61
C ASP A 172 -5.51 -10.15 16.73
N ARG A 173 -4.50 -9.56 17.40
CA ARG A 173 -3.36 -8.88 16.78
C ARG A 173 -2.03 -9.53 17.10
N VAL A 174 -1.07 -9.32 16.22
CA VAL A 174 0.33 -9.71 16.41
C VAL A 174 1.15 -8.45 16.65
N GLU A 175 1.81 -8.35 17.80
CA GLU A 175 2.65 -7.20 18.14
C GLU A 175 4.13 -7.53 18.01
N LEU A 176 4.93 -6.61 17.49
CA LEU A 176 6.39 -6.70 17.49
C LEU A 176 6.95 -6.17 18.82
N ALA A 177 7.28 -7.08 19.75
CA ALA A 177 7.75 -6.70 21.09
C ALA A 177 9.24 -6.30 21.16
N ASP A 178 10.08 -6.81 20.26
CA ASP A 178 11.52 -6.48 20.22
C ASP A 178 12.03 -6.36 18.78
N ALA A 179 12.04 -5.12 18.27
CA ALA A 179 12.51 -4.80 16.93
C ALA A 179 13.99 -5.20 16.70
N ARG A 180 14.87 -5.12 17.72
CA ARG A 180 16.28 -5.49 17.57
C ARG A 180 16.46 -7.00 17.45
N ALA A 181 15.70 -7.76 18.23
CA ALA A 181 15.67 -9.22 18.10
C ALA A 181 15.09 -9.65 16.74
N ALA A 182 14.03 -8.99 16.27
CA ALA A 182 13.47 -9.23 14.94
C ALA A 182 14.48 -8.99 13.82
N GLN A 183 15.16 -7.84 13.81
CA GLN A 183 16.20 -7.55 12.82
C GLN A 183 17.35 -8.55 12.87
N THR A 184 17.73 -9.02 14.07
CA THR A 184 18.78 -10.02 14.23
C THR A 184 18.36 -11.36 13.63
N GLU A 185 17.08 -11.73 13.73
CA GLU A 185 16.54 -12.91 13.05
C GLU A 185 16.50 -12.71 11.53
N TRP A 186 15.96 -11.59 11.05
CA TRP A 186 15.85 -11.27 9.62
C TRP A 186 17.21 -11.28 8.91
N ARG A 187 18.27 -10.74 9.56
CA ARG A 187 19.64 -10.71 9.01
C ARG A 187 20.29 -12.09 8.84
N LYS A 188 19.68 -13.18 9.32
CA LYS A 188 20.14 -14.55 9.03
C LYS A 188 19.79 -14.99 7.60
N TYR A 189 18.85 -14.29 6.97
CA TYR A 189 18.35 -14.57 5.63
C TYR A 189 18.82 -13.51 4.63
N ARG A 190 18.55 -13.76 3.35
CA ARG A 190 18.99 -12.87 2.28
C ARG A 190 17.94 -11.77 2.06
N LEU A 191 18.19 -10.62 2.69
CA LEU A 191 17.37 -9.42 2.56
C LEU A 191 17.73 -8.64 1.28
N LEU A 192 16.72 -8.17 0.56
CA LEU A 192 16.89 -7.22 -0.54
C LEU A 192 17.12 -5.80 0.01
N TYR A 193 16.40 -5.43 1.05
CA TYR A 193 16.59 -4.20 1.82
C TYR A 193 15.93 -4.33 3.20
N LEU A 194 16.33 -3.43 4.10
CA LEU A 194 15.76 -3.23 5.42
C LEU A 194 15.87 -1.72 5.68
N GLU A 195 14.84 -0.96 5.33
CA GLU A 195 14.76 0.45 5.71
C GLU A 195 14.11 0.59 7.09
N GLN A 196 14.09 1.80 7.64
CA GLN A 196 13.75 2.09 9.03
C GLN A 196 12.38 1.53 9.46
N ALA A 197 12.35 0.30 9.95
CA ALA A 197 11.36 -0.19 10.92
C ALA A 197 11.48 0.53 12.29
N GLU A 198 12.31 1.58 12.37
CA GLU A 198 12.62 2.36 13.56
C GLU A 198 11.56 3.42 13.90
N ALA A 199 10.72 3.85 12.94
CA ALA A 199 9.76 4.94 13.16
C ALA A 199 8.37 4.44 13.61
N ALA A 200 7.82 3.40 12.97
CA ALA A 200 6.45 2.94 13.26
C ALA A 200 6.28 2.39 14.69
N ALA A 201 7.28 1.67 15.22
CA ALA A 201 7.23 1.14 16.59
C ALA A 201 7.41 2.21 17.69
N ILE A 202 7.74 3.46 17.32
CA ILE A 202 7.85 4.59 18.25
C ILE A 202 6.64 5.50 18.13
N GLU A 203 6.05 5.66 16.93
CA GLU A 203 4.84 6.47 16.71
C GLU A 203 3.59 5.83 17.38
N ASP A 204 3.40 4.51 17.28
CA ASP A 204 2.25 3.82 17.91
C ASP A 204 2.29 3.80 19.46
N ALA A 205 3.44 4.10 20.07
CA ALA A 205 3.57 4.16 21.53
C ALA A 205 3.24 5.54 22.12
N ASP A 206 3.24 6.59 21.29
CA ASP A 206 2.98 7.98 21.70
C ASP A 206 1.63 8.52 21.17
N GLU A 207 0.94 7.82 20.26
CA GLU A 207 -0.46 8.10 19.92
C GLU A 207 -1.41 7.45 20.95
N ASP A 208 -1.43 8.09 22.12
CA ASP A 208 -2.54 8.04 23.07
C ASP A 208 -3.83 8.34 22.29
N LEU A 209 -4.61 7.28 22.04
CA LEU A 209 -5.92 7.29 21.40
C LEU A 209 -6.84 8.30 22.10
N THR A 210 -6.90 9.52 21.58
CA THR A 210 -8.08 10.36 21.78
C THR A 210 -9.13 9.92 20.79
N GLU A 211 -9.98 8.99 21.26
CA GLU A 211 -11.41 8.85 21.02
C GLU A 211 -11.99 9.30 19.65
N ASP A 212 -12.58 8.31 18.97
CA ASP A 212 -13.91 8.39 18.32
C ASP A 212 -14.00 9.07 16.94
N ASP A 213 -13.66 8.34 15.86
CA ASP A 213 -13.87 8.80 14.47
C ASP A 213 -14.32 7.69 13.49
N THR A 214 -15.04 6.67 13.97
CA THR A 214 -15.56 5.58 13.10
C THR A 214 -16.95 5.82 12.49
N ASP A 215 -17.48 7.06 12.53
CA ASP A 215 -18.82 7.39 11.99
C ASP A 215 -18.81 8.59 11.00
N LEU A 216 -17.77 8.70 10.17
CA LEU A 216 -17.77 9.70 9.09
C LEU A 216 -18.58 9.21 7.87
N PRO A 217 -19.46 10.04 7.28
CA PRO A 217 -20.21 9.70 6.06
C PRO A 217 -19.30 9.24 4.92
N GLU A 218 -19.76 8.33 4.05
CA GLU A 218 -18.98 7.80 2.90
C GLU A 218 -18.38 8.90 2.00
N GLU A 219 -19.03 10.06 1.88
CA GLU A 219 -18.50 11.21 1.13
C GLU A 219 -17.23 11.81 1.78
N VAL A 220 -17.16 11.83 3.11
CA VAL A 220 -16.00 12.33 3.85
C VAL A 220 -14.85 11.33 3.76
N GLN A 221 -15.14 10.03 3.78
CA GLN A 221 -14.12 8.99 3.57
C GLN A 221 -13.50 9.07 2.17
N ALA A 222 -14.30 9.35 1.13
CA ALA A 222 -13.80 9.53 -0.23
C ALA A 222 -12.99 10.83 -0.40
N GLU A 223 -13.41 11.94 0.20
CA GLU A 223 -12.65 13.20 0.21
C GLU A 223 -11.34 13.08 0.97
N GLN A 224 -11.34 12.35 2.09
CA GLN A 224 -10.17 12.14 2.91
C GLN A 224 -9.19 11.15 2.25
N LEU A 225 -9.71 10.10 1.60
CA LEU A 225 -8.90 9.22 0.74
C LEU A 225 -8.26 10.02 -0.41
N MET A 226 -9.00 10.95 -1.04
CA MET A 226 -8.49 11.80 -2.13
C MET A 226 -7.46 12.82 -1.64
N SER A 227 -7.71 13.47 -0.49
CA SER A 227 -6.77 14.41 0.15
C SER A 227 -5.47 13.71 0.56
N ASN A 228 -5.58 12.49 1.07
CA ASN A 228 -4.43 11.67 1.46
C ASN A 228 -3.67 11.16 0.23
N LEU A 229 -4.39 10.80 -0.85
CA LEU A 229 -3.76 10.47 -2.14
C LEU A 229 -2.99 11.67 -2.73
N MET A 230 -3.52 12.89 -2.60
CA MET A 230 -2.85 14.11 -3.07
C MET A 230 -1.58 14.44 -2.27
N SER A 231 -1.61 14.21 -0.95
CA SER A 231 -0.45 14.38 -0.07
C SER A 231 0.64 13.33 -0.35
N MET A 232 0.26 12.09 -0.61
CA MET A 232 1.16 11.00 -1.01
C MET A 232 1.88 11.29 -2.36
N LEU A 233 1.30 12.15 -3.20
CA LEU A 233 1.81 12.53 -4.51
C LEU A 233 2.64 13.82 -4.52
N GLY A 234 2.81 14.50 -3.37
CA GLY A 234 3.47 15.81 -3.28
C GLY A 234 2.73 16.91 -4.05
N LEU A 235 1.42 16.71 -4.27
CA LEU A 235 0.54 17.62 -4.99
C LEU A 235 -0.38 18.38 -4.04
N HIS A 236 -0.08 18.35 -2.73
CA HIS A 236 -0.77 19.22 -1.80
C HIS A 236 -0.38 20.67 -2.14
N PRO A 237 -1.33 21.62 -2.15
CA PRO A 237 -1.02 23.03 -2.37
C PRO A 237 0.09 23.53 -1.42
N ASP A 238 0.18 22.99 -0.20
CA ASP A 238 1.20 23.38 0.78
C ASP A 238 2.62 22.89 0.44
N ASP A 239 2.78 21.92 -0.46
CA ASP A 239 4.09 21.34 -0.83
C ASP A 239 4.77 22.05 -2.01
N LEU A 240 4.02 22.88 -2.74
CA LEU A 240 4.54 23.64 -3.88
C LEU A 240 5.20 24.95 -3.42
N ASP A 241 6.49 25.10 -3.69
CA ASP A 241 7.18 26.37 -3.44
C ASP A 241 6.64 27.46 -4.39
N PRO A 242 5.96 28.50 -3.86
CA PRO A 242 5.35 29.54 -4.69
C PRO A 242 6.36 30.32 -5.53
N SER A 243 7.64 30.32 -5.15
CA SER A 243 8.69 31.06 -5.85
C SER A 243 9.18 30.34 -7.10
N THR A 244 9.08 29.01 -7.14
CA THR A 244 9.56 28.17 -8.26
C THR A 244 8.45 27.54 -9.07
N ALA A 245 7.23 27.45 -8.53
CA ALA A 245 6.08 26.88 -9.23
C ALA A 245 5.86 27.54 -10.60
N THR A 246 5.68 26.70 -11.61
CA THR A 246 5.43 27.07 -13.00
C THR A 246 3.93 27.17 -13.29
N LEU A 247 3.57 27.82 -14.40
CA LEU A 247 2.16 28.00 -14.75
C LEU A 247 1.48 26.66 -15.07
N ASP A 248 2.19 25.73 -15.70
CA ASP A 248 1.65 24.42 -16.06
C ASP A 248 1.34 23.60 -14.80
N GLU A 249 2.26 23.52 -13.84
CA GLU A 249 2.05 22.84 -12.54
C GLU A 249 0.84 23.41 -11.78
N LEU A 250 0.66 24.74 -11.82
CA LEU A 250 -0.46 25.39 -11.16
C LEU A 250 -1.78 25.22 -11.93
N ASN A 251 -1.75 25.15 -13.26
CA ASN A 251 -2.95 24.82 -14.04
C ASN A 251 -3.41 23.39 -13.76
N ASP A 252 -2.47 22.44 -13.70
CA ASP A 252 -2.75 21.05 -13.35
C ASP A 252 -3.35 20.95 -11.94
N LEU A 253 -2.83 21.73 -10.99
CA LEU A 253 -3.41 21.84 -9.64
C LEU A 253 -4.82 22.45 -9.67
N ALA A 254 -5.08 23.46 -10.51
CA ALA A 254 -6.36 24.17 -10.59
C ALA A 254 -7.48 23.33 -11.19
N GLU A 255 -7.14 22.30 -11.97
CA GLU A 255 -8.10 21.31 -12.45
C GLU A 255 -8.58 20.36 -11.33
N MET A 256 -7.80 20.21 -10.26
CA MET A 256 -8.06 19.27 -9.17
C MET A 256 -8.58 19.94 -7.91
N VAL A 257 -8.02 21.10 -7.55
CA VAL A 257 -8.37 21.87 -6.36
C VAL A 257 -8.66 23.30 -6.77
N PRO A 258 -9.85 23.85 -6.43
CA PRO A 258 -10.19 25.22 -6.78
C PRO A 258 -9.15 26.19 -6.19
N PRO A 259 -8.65 27.18 -6.96
CA PRO A 259 -7.59 28.08 -6.50
C PRO A 259 -7.90 28.80 -5.19
N GLU A 260 -9.18 28.99 -4.85
CA GLU A 260 -9.63 29.60 -3.60
C GLU A 260 -9.24 28.79 -2.36
N ALA A 261 -8.97 27.49 -2.51
CA ALA A 261 -8.55 26.59 -1.44
C ALA A 261 -7.02 26.50 -1.28
N TRP A 262 -6.23 27.22 -2.10
CA TRP A 262 -4.77 27.19 -2.01
C TRP A 262 -4.22 28.21 -1.00
N PRO A 263 -2.98 28.06 -0.55
CA PRO A 263 -2.26 29.12 0.17
C PRO A 263 -2.20 30.43 -0.63
N GLU A 264 -2.36 31.56 0.05
CA GLU A 264 -2.41 32.90 -0.57
C GLU A 264 -1.21 33.18 -1.50
N ALA A 265 -0.01 32.74 -1.11
CA ALA A 265 1.21 32.90 -1.90
C ALA A 265 1.16 32.16 -3.26
N LEU A 266 0.51 31.00 -3.33
CA LEU A 266 0.32 30.25 -4.57
C LEU A 266 -0.77 30.86 -5.45
N GLN A 267 -1.84 31.37 -4.84
CA GLN A 267 -2.87 32.12 -5.56
C GLN A 267 -2.28 33.37 -6.24
N GLU A 268 -1.46 34.14 -5.51
CA GLU A 268 -0.75 35.31 -6.06
C GLU A 268 0.20 34.92 -7.18
N ARG A 269 0.97 33.83 -7.00
CA ARG A 269 1.87 33.30 -8.03
C ARG A 269 1.12 32.90 -9.29
N TYR A 270 0.02 32.17 -9.14
CA TYR A 270 -0.81 31.70 -10.23
C TYR A 270 -1.38 32.86 -11.05
N GLN A 271 -1.92 33.88 -10.37
CA GLN A 271 -2.38 35.10 -11.02
C GLN A 271 -1.25 35.86 -11.71
N ALA A 272 -0.08 35.97 -11.07
CA ALA A 272 1.09 36.65 -11.64
C ALA A 272 1.62 35.97 -12.91
N LEU A 273 1.48 34.64 -13.00
CA LEU A 273 1.83 33.86 -14.19
C LEU A 273 0.73 33.86 -15.26
N GLY A 274 -0.43 34.50 -15.01
CA GLY A 274 -1.53 34.59 -15.96
C GLY A 274 -2.52 33.43 -15.90
N GLY A 275 -2.49 32.64 -14.82
CA GLY A 275 -3.48 31.62 -14.53
C GLY A 275 -4.88 32.22 -14.46
N ARG A 276 -5.88 31.46 -14.92
CA ARG A 276 -7.28 31.89 -14.89
C ARG A 276 -8.08 30.94 -14.03
N PRO A 277 -8.99 31.44 -13.20
CA PRO A 277 -9.88 30.57 -12.45
C PRO A 277 -10.71 29.73 -13.43
N PRO A 278 -10.88 28.42 -13.17
CA PRO A 278 -11.67 27.55 -14.01
C PRO A 278 -13.11 28.09 -14.13
N GLY A 279 -13.56 28.33 -15.38
CA GLY A 279 -14.87 28.92 -15.67
C GLY A 279 -14.90 30.42 -15.97
N ALA A 280 -13.76 31.12 -15.93
CA ALA A 280 -13.68 32.49 -16.44
C ALA A 280 -13.95 32.52 -17.96
N PRO A 281 -14.87 33.36 -18.46
CA PRO A 281 -15.13 33.46 -19.90
C PRO A 281 -13.85 33.90 -20.63
N ASP A 282 -13.60 33.28 -21.79
CA ASP A 282 -12.47 33.68 -22.63
C ASP A 282 -12.54 35.19 -22.93
N PRO A 283 -11.43 35.93 -22.82
CA PRO A 283 -11.40 37.32 -23.22
C PRO A 283 -11.78 37.35 -24.69
N ALA A 284 -12.77 38.19 -24.99
CA ALA A 284 -13.25 38.37 -26.35
C ALA A 284 -12.04 38.57 -27.29
N PRO A 285 -11.96 37.83 -28.42
CA PRO A 285 -10.81 37.87 -29.29
C PRO A 285 -10.59 39.31 -29.78
N ASN A 286 -9.49 39.92 -29.32
CA ASN A 286 -8.90 41.18 -29.75
C ASN A 286 -9.89 42.25 -30.26
N ALA A 287 -10.29 43.16 -29.38
CA ALA A 287 -10.58 44.52 -29.83
C ALA A 287 -9.29 45.10 -30.43
N LEU A 288 -9.30 45.31 -31.75
CA LEU A 288 -8.23 45.99 -32.50
C LEU A 288 -7.85 47.30 -31.79
N PRO A 289 -6.55 47.63 -31.68
CA PRO A 289 -6.14 48.92 -31.15
C PRO A 289 -6.73 50.05 -32.01
N PRO A 290 -7.12 51.18 -31.41
CA PRO A 290 -7.69 52.30 -32.15
C PRO A 290 -6.68 52.80 -33.18
N SER A 291 -7.16 52.96 -34.42
CA SER A 291 -6.40 53.51 -35.53
C SER A 291 -5.91 54.91 -35.17
N GLU A 292 -4.59 55.12 -35.19
CA GLU A 292 -3.99 56.45 -35.10
C GLU A 292 -4.31 57.23 -36.38
N ASP A 293 -5.41 58.00 -36.35
CA ASP A 293 -5.60 59.10 -37.28
C ASP A 293 -4.57 60.19 -36.95
N THR A 294 -3.60 60.35 -37.85
CA THR A 294 -2.66 61.48 -37.85
C THR A 294 -3.23 62.58 -38.75
N PRO A 295 -3.22 63.86 -38.33
CA PRO A 295 -3.81 64.99 -39.07
C PRO A 295 -3.08 65.37 -40.37
#